data_AF-A0A1H6YW30-F1
#
_entry.id   AF-A0A1H6YW30-F1
#
_cell.length_a   1.000
_cell.length_b   1.000
_cell.length_c   1.000
_cell.angle_alpha   90.00
_cell.angle_beta   90.00
_cell.angle_gamma   90.00
#
_symmetry.space_group_name_H-M   'P 1'
#
loop_
_entity.id
_entity.type
_entity.pdbx_description
1 polymer ?
#
loop_
_entity_poly.entity_id
_entity_poly.type
_entity_poly.pdbx_seq_one_letter_code
_entity_poly.pdbx_strand_id
1 'polypeptide(L)' 'MSVMVAAELKVGTIYGDTMNQEYVYMPASEIGLAEPVCIFEKSAVRQDISLTEALTLVRKLSLKPACHPRFGRSSC' A
#
# COMPACT_ATOMS: atom_id res chain seq x y z
N MET A 1 -8.92 2.81 13.54
CA MET A 1 -8.26 2.85 12.23
C MET A 1 -7.19 3.93 12.24
N SER A 2 -6.03 3.71 11.62
CA SER A 2 -5.00 4.76 11.51
C SER A 2 -5.36 5.69 10.36
N VAL A 3 -5.94 6.85 10.69
CA VAL A 3 -6.35 7.88 9.71
C VAL A 3 -5.17 8.38 8.87
N MET A 4 -3.96 8.40 9.45
CA MET A 4 -2.74 8.83 8.76
C MET A 4 -2.34 7.85 7.65
N VAL A 5 -2.30 6.54 7.93
CA VAL A 5 -1.92 5.53 6.92
C VAL A 5 -2.90 5.56 5.74
N ALA A 6 -4.19 5.76 6.00
CA ALA A 6 -5.19 5.87 4.95
C ALA A 6 -4.96 7.11 4.05
N ALA A 7 -4.61 8.25 4.66
CA ALA A 7 -4.30 9.47 3.91
C ALA A 7 -3.02 9.32 3.08
N GLU A 8 -1.98 8.73 3.67
CA GLU A 8 -0.70 8.46 3.01
C GLU A 8 -0.86 7.51 1.82
N LEU A 9 -1.60 6.41 1.97
CA LEU A 9 -1.92 5.52 0.85
C LEU A 9 -2.66 6.26 -0.27
N LYS A 10 -3.61 7.14 0.08
CA LYS A 10 -4.37 7.96 -0.89
C LYS A 10 -3.56 9.02 -1.61
N VAL A 11 -2.34 9.32 -1.17
CA VAL A 11 -1.40 10.21 -1.90
C VAL A 11 -0.27 9.44 -2.57
N GLY A 12 -0.35 8.09 -2.57
CA GLY A 12 0.59 7.21 -3.27
C GLY A 12 1.76 6.70 -2.42
N THR A 13 1.78 6.96 -1.10
CA THR A 13 2.83 6.43 -0.22
C THR A 13 2.80 4.91 -0.21
N ILE A 14 3.97 4.28 -0.42
CA ILE A 14 4.11 2.83 -0.38
C ILE A 14 4.53 2.39 1.02
N TYR A 15 3.79 1.46 1.62
CA TYR A 15 4.18 0.78 2.84
C TYR A 15 4.75 -0.59 2.51
N GLY A 16 5.76 -1.06 3.23
CA GLY A 16 6.27 -2.40 3.02
C GLY A 16 7.38 -2.83 3.97
N ASP A 17 7.82 -4.06 3.74
CA ASP A 17 9.00 -4.67 4.30
C ASP A 17 9.85 -5.22 3.16
N THR A 18 10.98 -4.55 2.90
CA THR A 18 11.91 -4.91 1.83
C THR A 18 12.56 -6.27 2.04
N MET A 19 12.73 -6.72 3.29
CA MET A 19 13.33 -8.03 3.58
C MET A 19 12.38 -9.15 3.18
N ASN A 20 11.09 -8.98 3.45
CA ASN A 20 10.05 -9.97 3.13
C ASN A 20 9.44 -9.78 1.73
N GLN A 21 9.84 -8.72 1.00
CA GLN A 21 9.28 -8.33 -0.30
C GLN A 21 7.75 -8.18 -0.26
N GLU A 22 7.26 -7.59 0.84
CA GLU A 22 5.84 -7.35 1.08
C GLU A 22 5.56 -5.86 0.99
N TYR A 23 4.59 -5.47 0.16
CA TYR A 23 4.26 -4.06 -0.07
C TYR A 23 2.75 -3.87 -0.15
N VAL A 24 2.29 -2.71 0.34
CA VAL A 24 0.92 -2.22 0.25
C VAL A 24 0.97 -0.82 -0.34
N TYR A 25 0.24 -0.59 -1.42
CA TYR A 25 0.17 0.70 -2.10
C TYR A 25 -1.16 0.90 -2.83
N MET A 26 -1.56 2.15 -3.03
CA MET A 26 -2.69 2.50 -3.88
C MET A 26 -2.20 2.78 -5.31
N PRO A 27 -2.71 2.14 -6.36
CA PRO A 27 -2.37 2.48 -7.74
C PRO A 27 -2.76 3.93 -8.07
N ALA A 28 -2.00 4.59 -8.95
CA ALA A 28 -2.31 5.96 -9.39
C ALA A 28 -3.72 6.11 -9.99
N SER A 29 -4.25 5.06 -10.62
CA SER A 29 -5.61 5.02 -11.18
C SER A 29 -6.73 5.06 -10.13
N GLU A 30 -6.42 4.74 -8.87
CA GLU A 30 -7.38 4.66 -7.76
C GLU A 30 -7.43 5.96 -6.93
N ILE A 31 -6.49 6.89 -7.17
CA ILE A 31 -6.38 8.13 -6.43
C ILE A 31 -7.59 9.03 -6.73
N GLY A 32 -8.29 9.46 -5.67
CA GLY A 32 -9.46 10.34 -5.77
C GLY A 32 -10.79 9.61 -6.05
N LEU A 33 -10.78 8.29 -6.18
CA LEU A 33 -12.02 7.50 -6.30
C LEU A 33 -12.75 7.39 -4.96
N ALA A 34 -14.09 7.24 -5.03
CA ALA A 34 -14.94 7.10 -3.86
C ALA A 34 -14.68 5.78 -3.10
N GLU A 35 -14.45 4.70 -3.85
CA GLU A 35 -14.18 3.36 -3.34
C GLU A 35 -12.87 2.83 -3.94
N PRO A 36 -11.71 3.30 -3.44
CA PRO A 36 -10.43 2.96 -4.04
C PRO A 36 -9.98 1.56 -3.63
N VAL A 37 -9.29 0.90 -4.56
CA VAL A 37 -8.60 -0.38 -4.35
C VAL A 37 -7.13 -0.13 -4.04
N CYS A 38 -6.56 -0.98 -3.18
CA CYS A 38 -5.12 -1.04 -2.91
C CYS A 38 -4.56 -2.37 -3.43
N ILE A 39 -3.26 -2.43 -3.65
CA ILE A 39 -2.55 -3.65 -4.01
C ILE A 39 -1.74 -4.10 -2.80
N PHE A 40 -1.88 -5.38 -2.43
CA PHE A 40 -0.88 -6.10 -1.65
C PHE A 40 0.00 -6.91 -2.59
N GLU A 41 1.29 -6.63 -2.57
CA GLU A 41 2.31 -7.31 -3.36
C GLU A 41 3.20 -8.13 -2.43
N LYS A 42 3.32 -9.42 -2.72
CA LYS A 42 4.24 -10.32 -2.03
C LYS A 42 5.06 -11.09 -3.06
N SER A 43 6.35 -10.81 -3.10
CA SER A 43 7.28 -11.35 -4.09
C SER A 43 6.81 -11.10 -5.54
N ALA A 44 6.19 -12.10 -6.19
CA ALA A 44 5.69 -12.02 -7.57
C ALA A 44 4.16 -11.96 -7.69
N VAL A 45 3.45 -12.06 -6.56
CA VAL A 45 1.98 -12.10 -6.53
C VAL A 45 1.45 -10.74 -6.11
N ARG A 46 0.43 -10.27 -6.82
CA ARG A 46 -0.31 -9.04 -6.51
C ARG A 46 -1.76 -9.39 -6.29
N GLN A 47 -2.33 -8.80 -5.26
CA GLN A 47 -3.73 -8.99 -4.91
C GLN A 47 -4.39 -7.65 -4.70
N ASP A 48 -5.51 -7.45 -5.37
CA ASP A 48 -6.39 -6.33 -5.14
C ASP A 48 -7.10 -6.51 -3.79
N ILE A 49 -7.00 -5.49 -2.95
CA ILE A 49 -7.55 -5.48 -1.60
C ILE A 49 -8.26 -4.15 -1.33
N SER A 50 -9.26 -4.16 -0.47
CA SER A 50 -9.91 -2.92 -0.05
C SER A 50 -8.95 -2.04 0.76
N LEU A 51 -9.22 -0.73 0.81
CA LEU A 51 -8.49 0.18 1.70
C LEU A 51 -8.52 -0.30 3.17
N THR A 52 -9.63 -0.87 3.62
CA THR A 52 -9.77 -1.40 4.98
C THR A 52 -8.84 -2.59 5.25
N GLU A 53 -8.73 -3.50 4.28
CA GLU A 53 -7.78 -4.62 4.34
C GLU A 53 -6.33 -4.13 4.29
N ALA A 54 -6.03 -3.14 3.45
CA ALA A 54 -4.70 -2.52 3.38
C ALA A 54 -4.27 -1.96 4.74
N LEU A 55 -5.13 -1.21 5.42
CA LEU A 55 -4.87 -0.70 6.78
C LEU A 55 -4.66 -1.83 7.79
N THR A 56 -5.40 -2.93 7.63
CA THR A 56 -5.29 -4.10 8.49
C THR A 56 -3.94 -4.80 8.29
N LEU A 57 -3.50 -4.98 7.06
CA LEU A 57 -2.21 -5.59 6.73
C LEU A 57 -1.04 -4.72 7.17
N VAL A 58 -1.07 -3.41 6.88
CA VAL A 58 -0.02 -2.47 7.33
C VAL A 58 0.17 -2.57 8.85
N ARG A 59 -0.93 -2.66 9.61
CA ARG A 59 -0.85 -2.83 11.06
C ARG A 59 -0.37 -4.22 11.48
N LYS A 60 -0.95 -5.29 10.94
CA LYS A 60 -0.65 -6.68 11.35
C LYS A 60 0.80 -7.05 11.05
N LEU A 61 1.31 -6.62 9.90
CA LEU A 61 2.67 -6.89 9.44
C LEU A 61 3.66 -5.79 9.89
N SER A 62 3.19 -4.76 10.60
CA SER A 62 4.02 -3.62 11.03
C SER A 62 4.79 -2.95 9.89
N LEU A 63 4.15 -2.84 8.72
CA LEU A 63 4.77 -2.26 7.52
C LEU A 63 5.07 -0.78 7.74
N LYS A 64 6.18 -0.31 7.16
CA LYS A 64 6.64 1.08 7.26
C LYS A 64 6.67 1.70 5.86
N PRO A 65 6.67 3.04 5.74
CA PRO A 65 6.94 3.69 4.47
C PRO A 65 8.24 3.13 3.87
N ALA A 66 8.18 2.65 2.63
CA ALA A 66 9.24 1.88 2.01
C ALA A 66 9.53 2.37 0.59
N CYS A 67 10.73 2.06 0.11
CA CYS A 67 11.10 2.25 -1.29
C CYS A 67 10.86 0.94 -2.04
N HIS A 68 9.82 0.89 -2.85
CA HIS A 68 9.51 -0.24 -3.71
C HIS A 68 10.57 -0.38 -4.81
N PRO A 69 11.08 -1.59 -5.11
CA PRO A 69 12.14 -1.78 -6.09
C PRO A 69 11.79 -1.33 -7.51
N ARG A 70 10.50 -1.30 -7.86
CA ARG A 70 10.02 -0.85 -9.19
C ARG A 70 9.53 0.59 -9.23
N PHE A 71 8.95 1.08 -8.13
CA PHE A 71 8.20 2.35 -8.11
C PHE A 71 8.89 3.43 -7.26
N GLY A 72 9.92 3.07 -6.50
CA GLY A 72 10.54 4.01 -5.58
C GLY A 72 9.65 4.27 -4.36
N ARG A 73 9.56 5.51 -3.91
CA ARG A 73 8.83 5.88 -2.67
C ARG A 73 7.33 6.14 -2.86
N SER A 74 6.88 6.27 -4.11
CA SER A 74 5.51 6.61 -4.49
C SER A 74 5.02 5.64 -5.56
N SER A 75 3.74 5.30 -5.54
CA SER A 75 3.06 4.54 -6.59
C SER A 75 2.50 5.42 -7.73
N CYS A 76 2.60 6.74 -7.57
CA CYS A 76 2.16 7.77 -8.51
C CYS A 76 3.34 8.64 -8.97
#